data_AF-A0A2T9XAQ0-F1
#
_entry.id   AF-A0A2T9XAQ0-F1
#
_cell.length_a   1.000
_cell.length_b   1.000
_cell.length_c   1.000
_cell.angle_alpha   90.00
_cell.angle_beta   90.00
_cell.angle_gamma   90.00
#
_symmetry.space_group_name_H-M   'P 1'
#
loop_
_entity.id
_entity.type
_entity.pdbx_description
1 polymer ?
#
loop_
_entity_poly.entity_id
_entity_poly.type
_entity_poly.pdbx_seq_one_letter_code
_entity_poly.pdbx_strand_id
1 'polypeptide(L)'
;MEWKITSKKLAVDDKKDYSCLVDDIANSDKIKELSKKYNISENTIHEFISQFLIKVFKEKKNTEEEIIEKFSIPREIVEEVKRQASSSLFLQ
;
A
#
# COMPACT_ATOMS: atom_id res chain seq x y z
N MET A 1 39.29 -25.28 19.64
CA MET A 1 39.13 -24.36 18.48
C MET A 1 37.78 -23.67 18.64
N GLU A 2 37.80 -22.46 19.21
CA GLU A 2 36.59 -21.67 19.46
C GLU A 2 36.20 -20.91 18.19
N TRP A 3 35.07 -21.26 17.59
CA TRP A 3 34.46 -20.44 16.55
C TRP A 3 33.45 -19.51 17.21
N LYS A 4 33.88 -18.27 17.43
CA LYS A 4 33.05 -17.16 17.92
C LYS A 4 32.11 -16.72 16.79
N ILE A 5 30.87 -17.20 16.81
CA ILE A 5 29.80 -16.64 15.97
C ILE A 5 29.41 -15.30 16.59
N THR A 6 30.07 -14.24 16.13
CA THR A 6 29.65 -12.87 16.41
C THR A 6 28.49 -12.57 15.48
N SER A 7 27.27 -12.93 15.91
CA SER A 7 26.04 -12.54 15.22
C SER A 7 25.91 -11.03 15.34
N LYS A 8 26.42 -10.35 14.31
CA LYS A 8 26.30 -8.92 14.08
C LYS A 8 24.83 -8.56 14.24
N LYS A 9 24.55 -7.73 15.24
CA LYS A 9 23.30 -7.02 15.50
C LYS A 9 22.67 -6.61 14.15
N LEU A 10 21.67 -7.37 13.68
CA LEU A 10 20.79 -6.93 12.61
C LEU A 10 20.05 -5.72 13.17
N ALA A 11 20.58 -4.53 12.85
CA ALA A 11 19.85 -3.31 13.00
C ALA A 11 18.58 -3.45 12.17
N VAL A 12 17.45 -3.44 12.87
CA VAL A 12 16.10 -3.21 12.40
C VAL A 12 16.11 -2.33 11.14
N ASP A 13 15.83 -2.93 9.98
CA ASP A 13 15.48 -2.16 8.79
C ASP A 13 13.95 -2.02 8.82
N ASP A 14 13.51 -0.95 9.47
CA ASP A 14 12.12 -0.46 9.59
C ASP A 14 11.58 0.01 8.21
N LYS A 15 11.82 -0.77 7.15
CA LYS A 15 11.43 -0.48 5.77
C LYS A 15 10.72 -1.67 5.11
N LYS A 16 10.07 -2.53 5.88
CA LYS A 16 9.54 -3.78 5.34
C LYS A 16 8.09 -4.08 5.71
N ASP A 17 7.21 -3.09 5.66
CA ASP A 17 5.76 -3.40 5.75
C ASP A 17 4.90 -2.74 4.66
N TYR A 18 5.29 -1.62 4.06
CA TYR A 18 4.43 -0.95 3.07
C TYR A 18 4.30 -1.70 1.75
N SER A 19 5.37 -2.34 1.26
CA SER A 19 5.28 -3.10 0.00
C SER A 19 4.38 -4.33 0.15
N CYS A 20 4.32 -4.92 1.35
CA CYS A 20 3.44 -6.05 1.65
C CYS A 20 1.99 -5.57 1.72
N LEU A 21 1.75 -4.43 2.38
CA LEU A 21 0.41 -3.81 2.43
C LEU A 21 -0.11 -3.40 1.06
N VAL A 22 0.73 -2.83 0.20
CA VAL A 22 0.34 -2.44 -1.17
C VAL A 22 -0.04 -3.69 -1.98
N ASP A 23 0.77 -4.75 -1.92
CA ASP A 23 0.49 -5.99 -2.65
C ASP A 23 -0.79 -6.67 -2.13
N ASP A 24 -0.97 -6.76 -0.81
CA ASP A 24 -2.15 -7.36 -0.17
C ASP A 24 -3.44 -6.62 -0.55
N ILE A 25 -3.43 -5.28 -0.50
CA ILE A 25 -4.58 -4.46 -0.90
C ILE A 25 -4.85 -4.59 -2.40
N ALA A 26 -3.80 -4.57 -3.24
CA ALA A 26 -3.96 -4.68 -4.69
C ALA A 26 -4.43 -6.07 -5.14
N ASN A 27 -4.04 -7.12 -4.41
CA ASN A 27 -4.40 -8.50 -4.71
C ASN A 27 -5.81 -8.87 -4.21
N SER A 28 -6.41 -8.03 -3.36
CA SER A 28 -7.77 -8.19 -2.87
C SER A 28 -8.80 -8.33 -4.01
N ASP A 29 -9.66 -9.35 -3.90
CA ASP A 29 -10.68 -9.67 -4.91
C ASP A 29 -11.51 -8.46 -5.32
N LYS A 30 -11.88 -7.62 -4.35
CA LYS A 30 -12.68 -6.42 -4.60
C LYS A 30 -11.95 -5.38 -5.46
N ILE A 31 -10.65 -5.18 -5.22
CA ILE A 31 -9.84 -4.23 -5.99
C ILE A 31 -9.65 -4.76 -7.41
N LYS A 32 -9.47 -6.07 -7.58
CA LYS A 32 -9.42 -6.72 -8.89
C LYS A 32 -10.75 -6.64 -9.65
N GLU A 33 -11.88 -6.80 -8.97
CA GLU A 33 -13.20 -6.64 -9.57
C GLU A 33 -13.44 -5.18 -10.00
N LEU A 34 -13.12 -4.21 -9.15
CA LEU A 34 -13.23 -2.80 -9.50
C LEU A 34 -12.28 -2.43 -10.63
N SER A 35 -11.04 -2.93 -10.61
CA SER A 35 -10.07 -2.79 -11.72
C SER A 35 -10.67 -3.18 -13.07
N LYS A 36 -11.28 -4.38 -13.12
CA LYS A 36 -11.95 -4.89 -14.32
C LYS A 36 -13.18 -4.05 -14.70
N LYS A 37 -13.99 -3.66 -13.71
CA LYS A 37 -15.22 -2.86 -13.90
C LYS A 37 -14.92 -1.49 -14.51
N TYR A 38 -13.84 -0.84 -14.09
CA TYR A 38 -13.44 0.49 -14.57
C TYR A 38 -12.39 0.43 -15.68
N ASN A 39 -12.00 -0.76 -16.14
CA ASN A 39 -10.97 -0.97 -17.16
C ASN A 39 -9.62 -0.29 -16.82
N ILE A 40 -9.24 -0.34 -15.54
CA ILE A 40 -7.99 0.25 -15.06
C ILE A 40 -6.91 -0.85 -15.09
N SER A 41 -5.70 -0.49 -15.51
CA SER A 41 -4.58 -1.43 -15.47
C SER A 41 -4.20 -1.76 -14.04
N GLU A 42 -3.92 -3.04 -13.75
CA GLU A 42 -3.45 -3.48 -12.43
C GLU A 42 -2.21 -2.69 -11.97
N ASN A 43 -1.31 -2.37 -12.92
CA ASN A 43 -0.12 -1.56 -12.64
C ASN A 43 -0.46 -0.14 -12.17
N THR A 44 -1.51 0.47 -12.73
CA THR A 44 -1.99 1.80 -12.32
C THR A 44 -2.61 1.77 -10.93
N ILE A 45 -3.35 0.72 -10.60
CA ILE A 45 -3.93 0.52 -9.26
C ILE A 45 -2.82 0.31 -8.23
N HIS A 46 -1.83 -0.51 -8.56
CA HIS A 46 -0.70 -0.76 -7.68
C HIS A 46 0.10 0.52 -7.41
N GLU A 47 0.35 1.32 -8.45
CA GLU A 47 0.99 2.63 -8.32
C GLU A 47 0.13 3.61 -7.51
N PHE A 48 -1.18 3.63 -7.73
CA PHE A 48 -2.12 4.45 -6.96
C PHE A 48 -2.10 4.08 -5.48
N ILE A 49 -2.22 2.80 -5.12
CA ILE A 49 -2.23 2.34 -3.72
C ILE A 49 -0.91 2.69 -3.04
N SER A 50 0.21 2.48 -3.74
CA SER A 50 1.55 2.85 -3.26
C SER A 50 1.66 4.35 -3.01
N GLN A 51 1.29 5.17 -3.99
CA GLN A 51 1.29 6.64 -3.86
C GLN A 51 0.35 7.10 -2.75
N PHE A 52 -0.83 6.50 -2.63
CA PHE A 52 -1.84 6.84 -1.65
C PHE A 52 -1.34 6.55 -0.23
N LEU A 53 -0.83 5.35 0.04
CA LEU A 53 -0.28 5.00 1.35
C LEU A 53 0.95 5.85 1.70
N ILE A 54 1.86 6.09 0.75
CA ILE A 54 3.07 6.87 1.04
C ILE A 54 2.73 8.36 1.22
N LYS A 55 1.98 8.96 0.31
CA LYS A 55 1.76 10.41 0.32
C LYS A 55 0.67 10.87 1.29
N VAL A 56 -0.38 10.06 1.46
CA VAL A 56 -1.50 10.39 2.37
C VAL A 56 -1.21 9.90 3.77
N PHE A 57 -0.87 8.61 3.95
CA PHE A 57 -0.70 8.05 5.30
C PHE A 57 0.68 8.37 5.90
N LYS A 58 1.77 8.20 5.14
CA LYS A 58 3.12 8.36 5.67
C LYS A 58 3.61 9.81 5.67
N GLU A 59 3.54 10.49 4.52
CA GLU A 59 4.05 11.86 4.39
C GLU A 59 3.02 12.94 4.74
N LYS A 60 1.70 12.63 4.69
CA LYS A 60 0.59 13.59 4.85
C LYS A 60 0.79 14.88 4.04
N LYS A 61 1.43 14.75 2.87
CA LYS A 61 1.80 15.89 2.02
C LYS A 61 0.76 16.19 0.96
N ASN A 62 0.06 15.17 0.48
CA ASN A 62 -1.00 15.31 -0.51
C ASN A 62 -2.33 14.91 0.11
N THR A 63 -3.39 15.58 -0.30
CA THR A 63 -4.77 15.25 0.06
C THR A 63 -5.25 14.07 -0.79
N GLU A 64 -6.15 13.26 -0.23
CA GLU A 64 -6.79 12.14 -0.93
C GLU A 64 -7.33 12.59 -2.30
N GLU A 65 -8.00 13.74 -2.36
CA GLU A 65 -8.60 14.33 -3.56
C GLU A 65 -7.60 14.56 -4.70
N GLU A 66 -6.37 15.03 -4.42
CA GLU A 66 -5.38 15.26 -5.47
C GLU A 66 -4.91 13.95 -6.12
N ILE A 67 -4.78 12.87 -5.34
CA ILE A 67 -4.36 11.57 -5.86
C ILE A 67 -5.51 10.95 -6.66
N ILE A 68 -6.75 11.10 -6.18
CA ILE A 68 -7.95 10.65 -6.89
C ILE A 68 -8.05 11.34 -8.26
N GLU A 69 -7.91 12.66 -8.29
CA GLU A 69 -7.99 13.45 -9.52
C GLU A 69 -6.85 13.09 -10.50
N LYS A 70 -5.63 12.92 -9.97
CA LYS A 70 -4.45 12.57 -10.76
C LYS A 70 -4.55 11.22 -11.47
N PHE A 71 -5.10 10.21 -10.81
CA PHE A 71 -5.21 8.87 -11.37
C PHE A 71 -6.58 8.61 -12.02
N SER A 72 -7.52 9.56 -11.94
CA SER A 72 -8.93 9.40 -12.38
C SER A 72 -9.55 8.10 -11.85
N ILE A 73 -9.22 7.75 -10.61
CA ILE A 73 -9.71 6.52 -9.99
C ILE A 73 -11.05 6.79 -9.32
N PRO A 74 -12.07 5.92 -9.51
CA PRO A 74 -13.36 6.06 -8.87
C PRO A 74 -13.23 5.99 -7.35
N ARG A 75 -14.03 6.80 -6.64
CA ARG A 75 -14.03 6.82 -5.17
C ARG A 75 -14.29 5.46 -4.53
N GLU A 76 -15.00 4.56 -5.22
CA GLU A 76 -15.25 3.18 -4.77
C GLU A 76 -13.94 2.43 -4.49
N ILE A 77 -12.93 2.56 -5.36
CA ILE A 77 -11.61 1.93 -5.18
C ILE A 77 -10.90 2.59 -3.99
N VAL A 78 -10.97 3.90 -3.87
CA VAL A 78 -10.31 4.68 -2.81
C VAL A 78 -10.87 4.30 -1.44
N GLU A 79 -12.20 4.20 -1.31
CA GLU A 79 -12.87 3.82 -0.07
C GLU A 79 -12.49 2.39 0.33
N GLU A 80 -12.42 1.45 -0.61
CA GLU A 80 -12.02 0.08 -0.31
C GLU A 80 -10.53 -0.02 0.05
N VAL A 81 -9.64 0.71 -0.64
CA VAL A 81 -8.22 0.82 -0.28
C VAL A 81 -8.06 1.38 1.13
N LYS A 82 -8.80 2.45 1.46
CA LYS A 82 -8.78 3.06 2.80
C LYS A 82 -9.29 2.10 3.87
N ARG A 83 -10.33 1.32 3.56
CA ARG A 83 -10.89 0.30 4.45
C ARG A 83 -9.88 -0.81 4.73
N GLN A 84 -9.23 -1.34 3.68
CA GLN A 84 -8.22 -2.39 3.83
C GLN A 84 -6.95 -1.86 4.51
N ALA A 85 -6.48 -0.67 4.14
CA ALA A 85 -5.37 0.00 4.80
C ALA A 85 -5.66 0.20 6.29
N SER A 86 -6.86 0.67 6.65
CA SER A 86 -7.25 0.83 8.06
C SER A 86 -7.31 -0.52 8.78
N SER A 87 -7.81 -1.57 8.12
CA SER A 87 -7.86 -2.93 8.70
C SER A 87 -6.47 -3.50 8.96
N SER A 88 -5.53 -3.30 8.04
CA SER A 88 -4.17 -3.82 8.19
C SER A 88 -3.29 -2.95 9.09
N LEU A 89 -3.57 -1.64 9.19
CA LEU A 89 -2.86 -0.72 10.10
C LEU A 89 -3.35 -0.87 11.56
N PHE A 90 -4.60 -1.27 11.81
CA PHE A 90 -5.14 -1.48 13.16
C PHE A 90 -4.70 -2.79 13.82
N LEU A 91 -4.04 -3.68 13.08
CA LEU A 91 -3.60 -5.00 13.54
C LEU A 91 -2.12 -5.04 13.99
N GLN A 92 -1.43 -3.88 14.04
CA GLN A 92 -0.10 -3.73 14.62
C GLN A 92 -0.13 -3.17 16.04
#